data_AF-A0A523L5W5-F1
#
_entry.id   AF-A0A523L5W5-F1
#
_cell.length_a   1.000
_cell.length_b   1.000
_cell.length_c   1.000
_cell.angle_alpha   90.00
_cell.angle_beta   90.00
_cell.angle_gamma   90.00
#
_symmetry.space_group_name_H-M   'P 1'
#
loop_
_entity.id
_entity.type
_entity.pdbx_description
1 polymer ?
#
loop_
_entity_poly.entity_id
_entity_poly.type
_entity_poly.pdbx_seq_one_letter_code
_entity_poly.pdbx_strand_id
1 'polypeptide(L)' 'MEYLRFRVMLMAFGVALSWMWASGTFLWAQEPVYDIVIRGGRIVDGTGNPWFEGDVGIQGGRITAVG' A
#
# COMPACT_ATOMS: atom_id res chain seq x y z
N MET A 1 6.43 46.10 17.35
CA MET A 1 5.80 44.81 17.70
C MET A 1 5.44 43.97 16.47
N GLU A 2 5.25 44.56 15.27
CA GLU A 2 4.83 43.80 14.08
C GLU A 2 5.91 42.88 13.49
N TYR A 3 7.19 43.26 13.57
CA TYR A 3 8.31 42.45 13.07
C TYR A 3 8.44 41.09 13.77
N LEU A 4 8.16 41.04 15.08
CA LEU A 4 8.19 39.79 15.86
C LEU A 4 7.05 38.85 15.45
N ARG A 5 5.86 39.39 15.17
CA ARG A 5 4.70 38.62 14.70
C ARG A 5 4.95 38.03 13.31
N PHE A 6 5.59 38.79 12.42
CA PHE A 6 5.96 38.32 11.08
C PHE A 6 7.00 37.19 11.11
N ARG A 7 8.02 37.30 11.96
CA ARG A 7 9.05 36.25 12.14
C ARG A 7 8.47 34.95 12.72
N VAL A 8 7.57 35.06 13.70
CA VAL A 8 6.87 33.90 14.27
C VAL A 8 5.97 33.23 13.23
N MET A 9 5.29 34.02 12.38
CA MET A 9 4.45 33.49 11.32
C MET A 9 5.24 32.77 10.22
N LEU A 10 6.43 33.28 9.85
CA LEU A 10 7.36 32.60 8.93
C LEU A 10 7.90 31.28 9.51
N MET A 11 8.23 31.25 10.80
CA MET A 11 8.67 30.02 11.47
C MET A 11 7.54 28.99 11.55
N ALA A 12 6.32 29.41 11.90
CA ALA A 12 5.14 28.54 11.94
C ALA A 12 4.80 27.94 10.56
N PHE A 13 4.93 28.72 9.49
CA PHE A 13 4.72 28.24 8.13
C PHE A 13 5.79 27.21 7.71
N GLY A 14 7.06 27.45 8.05
CA GLY A 14 8.15 26.49 7.78
C GLY A 14 7.99 25.16 8.53
N VAL A 15 7.50 25.20 9.77
CA VAL A 15 7.18 23.99 10.57
C VAL A 15 5.97 23.26 10.01
N ALA A 16 4.90 23.96 9.62
CA ALA A 16 3.74 23.34 8.99
C ALA A 16 4.12 22.66 7.66
N LEU A 17 4.99 23.29 6.88
CA LEU A 17 5.50 22.72 5.64
C LEU A 17 6.35 21.47 5.92
N SER A 18 7.24 21.48 6.92
CA SER A 18 8.03 20.28 7.24
C SER A 18 7.19 19.09 7.73
N TRP A 19 6.10 19.36 8.47
CA TRP A 19 5.15 18.32 8.90
C TRP A 19 4.32 17.79 7.74
N MET A 20 4.00 18.62 6.74
CA MET A 20 3.29 18.21 5.53
C MET A 20 4.13 17.29 4.64
N TRP A 21 5.45 17.50 4.59
CA TRP A 21 6.39 16.60 3.90
C TRP A 21 6.65 15.31 4.69
N ALA A 22 6.66 15.38 6.03
CA ALA A 22 6.79 14.19 6.89
C ALA A 22 5.55 13.31 6.90
N SER A 23 4.36 13.86 6.63
CA SER A 23 3.10 13.09 6.57
C SER A 23 2.98 12.21 5.31
N GLY A 24 3.74 12.52 4.25
CA GLY A 24 3.65 11.83 2.96
C GLY A 24 4.36 10.47 2.88
N THR A 25 5.08 10.06 3.94
CA THR A 25 5.94 8.87 3.91
C THR A 25 5.25 7.57 4.33
N PHE A 26 3.96 7.60 4.72
CA PHE A 26 3.25 6.44 5.28
C PHE A 26 2.16 5.84 4.37
N LEU A 27 2.20 6.09 3.06
CA LEU A 27 1.32 5.42 2.09
C LEU A 27 2.03 4.27 1.36
N TRP A 28 2.70 3.39 2.10
CA TRP A 28 3.13 2.12 1.51
C TRP A 28 1.93 1.20 1.46
N ALA A 29 1.58 0.72 0.26
CA ALA A 29 0.58 -0.31 0.11
C ALA A 29 1.03 -1.52 0.93
N GLN A 30 0.18 -1.96 1.87
CA GLN A 30 0.49 -3.13 2.68
C GLN A 30 0.51 -4.35 1.76
N GLU A 31 1.62 -5.11 1.79
CA GLU A 31 1.66 -6.39 1.10
C GLU A 31 0.58 -7.32 1.69
N PRO A 32 -0.26 -7.95 0.84
CA PRO A 32 -1.24 -8.90 1.32
C PRO A 32 -0.55 -10.06 2.05
N VAL A 33 -1.08 -10.46 3.20
CA VAL A 33 -0.55 -11.59 3.98
C VAL A 33 -1.32 -12.85 3.60
N TYR A 34 -0.60 -13.85 3.08
CA TYR A 34 -1.14 -15.18 2.75
C TYR A 34 -0.54 -16.24 3.68
N ASP A 35 -1.34 -17.26 4.02
CA ASP A 35 -0.84 -18.45 4.72
C ASP A 35 -0.06 -19.36 3.77
N ILE A 36 -0.54 -19.46 2.52
CA ILE A 36 0.07 -20.24 1.46
C ILE A 36 0.02 -19.43 0.17
N VAL A 37 1.13 -19.45 -0.57
CA VAL A 37 1.20 -18.96 -1.95
C VAL A 37 1.72 -20.08 -2.84
N ILE A 38 0.93 -20.45 -3.86
CA ILE A 38 1.37 -21.33 -4.95
C ILE A 38 1.83 -20.41 -6.08
N ARG A 39 3.09 -20.49 -6.49
CA ARG A 39 3.69 -19.58 -7.49
C ARG A 39 3.92 -20.23 -8.84
N GLY A 40 3.69 -19.48 -9.93
CA GLY A 40 3.99 -19.85 -11.31
C GLY A 40 3.29 -21.13 -11.76
N GLY A 41 2.11 -21.40 -11.20
CA GLY A 41 1.34 -22.61 -11.47
C GLY A 41 0.51 -22.47 -12.74
N ARG A 42 0.05 -23.61 -13.28
CA ARG A 42 -1.03 -23.64 -14.27
C ARG A 42 -2.36 -23.78 -13.54
N ILE A 43 -3.20 -22.76 -13.63
CA ILE A 43 -4.46 -22.67 -12.92
C ILE A 43 -5.58 -23.19 -13.82
N VAL A 44 -6.34 -24.16 -13.29
CA VAL A 44 -7.58 -24.66 -13.89
C VAL A 44 -8.71 -24.27 -12.94
N ASP A 45 -9.55 -23.32 -13.33
CA ASP A 45 -10.57 -22.71 -12.46
C ASP A 45 -11.92 -23.46 -12.43
N GLY A 46 -12.06 -24.50 -13.26
CA GLY A 46 -13.29 -25.31 -13.36
C GLY A 46 -14.43 -24.67 -14.14
N THR A 47 -14.25 -23.48 -14.74
CA THR A 47 -15.29 -22.80 -15.54
C THR A 47 -15.41 -23.31 -16.97
N GLY A 48 -14.48 -24.17 -17.40
CA GLY A 48 -14.39 -24.70 -18.77
C GLY A 48 -13.42 -23.94 -19.68
N ASN A 49 -12.80 -22.86 -19.18
CA ASN A 49 -11.74 -22.16 -19.89
C ASN A 49 -10.43 -22.99 -19.92
N PRO A 50 -9.53 -22.74 -20.89
CA PRO A 50 -8.16 -23.25 -20.84
C PRO A 50 -7.44 -22.83 -19.56
N TRP A 51 -6.42 -23.59 -19.18
CA TRP A 51 -5.56 -23.20 -18.07
C TRP A 51 -4.77 -21.93 -18.40
N PHE A 52 -4.40 -21.17 -17.37
CA PHE A 52 -3.54 -20.00 -17.47
C PHE A 52 -2.41 -20.05 -16.43
N GLU A 53 -1.32 -19.33 -16.65
CA GLU A 53 -0.23 -19.24 -15.68
C GLU A 53 -0.52 -18.14 -14.65
N GLY A 54 -0.21 -18.40 -13.38
CA GLY A 54 -0.35 -17.42 -12.32
C GLY A 54 -0.05 -17.97 -10.93
N ASP A 55 -0.30 -17.12 -9.96
CA ASP A 55 -0.13 -17.36 -8.54
C ASP A 55 -1.51 -17.48 -7.86
N VAL A 56 -1.56 -18.27 -6.78
CA VAL A 56 -2.76 -18.41 -5.94
C VAL A 56 -2.41 -18.13 -4.49
N GLY A 57 -3.05 -17.10 -3.93
CA GLY A 57 -2.95 -16.74 -2.53
C GLY A 57 -4.07 -17.36 -1.70
N ILE A 58 -3.72 -18.04 -0.61
CA ILE A 58 -4.66 -18.68 0.32
C ILE A 58 -4.49 -18.06 1.71
N GLN A 59 -5.61 -17.65 2.31
CA GLN A 59 -5.68 -17.14 3.67
C GLN A 59 -6.89 -17.73 4.40
N GLY A 60 -6.70 -18.19 5.64
CA GLY A 60 -7.76 -18.82 6.43
C GLY A 60 -8.35 -20.06 5.76
N GLY A 61 -7.56 -20.78 4.96
CA GLY A 61 -8.00 -21.93 4.18
C GLY A 61 -8.91 -21.60 2.99
N ARG A 62 -8.98 -20.32 2.56
CA ARG A 62 -9.74 -19.87 1.40
C ARG A 62 -8.84 -19.20 0.37
N ILE A 63 -9.18 -19.34 -0.91
CA ILE A 63 -8.53 -18.59 -1.99
C ILE A 63 -8.96 -17.13 -1.89
N THR A 64 -8.01 -16.22 -1.74
CA THR A 64 -8.26 -14.77 -1.58
C THR A 64 -7.65 -13.92 -2.69
N ALA A 65 -6.73 -14.49 -3.49
CA ALA A 65 -6.17 -13.83 -4.66
C ALA A 65 -5.78 -14.86 -5.73
N VAL A 66 -5.93 -14.45 -6.99
CA VAL A 66 -5.45 -15.14 -8.19
C VAL A 66 -4.91 -14.06 -9.12
N GLY A 67 -3.68 -14.21 -9.63
CA GLY A 67 -3.06 -13.19 -10.49
C GLY A 67 -1.70 -13.57 -11.04
#